data_AF-A0A7Y2H543-F1
#
_entry.id   AF-A0A7Y2H543-F1
#
_cell.length_a   1.000
_cell.length_b   1.000
_cell.length_c   1.000
_cell.angle_alpha   90.00
_cell.angle_beta   90.00
_cell.angle_gamma   90.00
#
_symmetry.space_group_name_H-M   'P 1'
#
loop_
_entity.id
_entity.type
_entity.pdbx_description
1 polymer ?
#
loop_
_entity_poly.entity_id
_entity_poly.type
_entity_poly.pdbx_seq_one_letter_code
_entity_poly.pdbx_strand_id
1 'polypeptide(L)'
;MIHFFGDPQTKIFAVQTKQPLSEEATEKLVWLFGNQPSLGRASIDAFFIGPRAAMITPWSTNATEITQNMGISGIIRIEEFQASTQEDQKFDPMLSQKYNALTQDIFKVDLRPEGVKDITDIAAYNVQEGLALNDEEVSYLEQLSEKLGRPLTDSEVFGFSQVNSEHCRHKIFNGTFVIDGKEKPSSLFKLIRKTSEENPNTIVSAYKDNVAFVKGPVVTQFAPLRADLPDFYTEEPFESVLSLKAETHNFPTTVEPFNGAATGSGGEIRDRLAGGKGSLPLAGTAVYMTSYPRLAKDRSWENGMKEREWLYQTPLDILIKASNGASDFG
;
A
#
# COMPACT_ATOMS: atom_id res chain seq x y z
N MET A 1 -4.23 -9.91 -27.74
CA MET A 1 -2.97 -10.55 -28.20
C MET A 1 -1.84 -10.09 -27.29
N ILE A 2 -0.77 -10.86 -27.14
CA ILE A 2 0.43 -10.44 -26.42
C ILE A 2 1.58 -10.35 -27.42
N HIS A 3 2.25 -9.20 -27.43
CA HIS A 3 3.43 -8.92 -28.24
C HIS A 3 4.64 -8.84 -27.32
N PHE A 4 5.73 -9.53 -27.69
CA PHE A 4 6.97 -9.53 -26.90
C PHE A 4 8.02 -8.61 -27.54
N PHE A 5 8.59 -7.73 -26.73
CA PHE A 5 9.71 -6.86 -27.10
C PHE A 5 10.89 -7.13 -26.15
N GLY A 6 12.12 -6.84 -26.56
CA GLY A 6 13.29 -7.00 -25.70
C GLY A 6 14.24 -8.09 -26.16
N ASP A 7 14.99 -8.61 -25.19
CA ASP A 7 15.98 -9.66 -25.38
C ASP A 7 15.73 -10.80 -24.38
N PRO A 8 15.45 -12.03 -24.86
CA PRO A 8 15.20 -13.19 -24.00
C PRO A 8 16.32 -13.52 -23.00
N GLN A 9 17.55 -13.02 -23.22
CA GLN A 9 18.67 -13.24 -22.31
C GLN A 9 18.75 -12.23 -21.16
N THR A 10 17.99 -11.13 -21.24
CA THR A 10 18.06 -10.03 -20.26
C THR A 10 16.69 -9.65 -19.75
N LYS A 11 15.84 -9.06 -20.59
CA LYS A 11 14.52 -8.56 -20.23
C LYS A 11 13.56 -8.64 -21.40
N ILE A 12 12.34 -9.08 -21.12
CA ILE A 12 11.21 -9.05 -22.04
C ILE A 12 10.13 -8.09 -21.54
N PHE A 13 9.60 -7.29 -22.45
CA PHE A 13 8.36 -6.54 -22.27
C PHE A 13 7.23 -7.30 -22.93
N ALA A 14 6.19 -7.64 -22.17
CA ALA A 14 4.99 -8.27 -22.71
C ALA A 14 3.87 -7.24 -22.81
N VAL A 15 3.45 -6.93 -24.03
CA VAL A 15 2.45 -5.92 -24.36
C VAL A 15 1.14 -6.59 -24.75
N GLN A 16 0.13 -6.50 -23.89
CA GLN A 16 -1.21 -6.99 -24.16
C GLN A 16 -2.04 -5.95 -24.90
N THR A 17 -2.65 -6.34 -26.01
CA THR A 17 -3.44 -5.47 -26.88
C THR A 17 -4.83 -6.04 -27.16
N LYS A 18 -5.81 -5.15 -27.38
CA LYS A 18 -7.15 -5.50 -27.88
C LYS A 18 -7.12 -5.94 -29.35
N GLN A 19 -6.21 -5.37 -30.12
CA GLN A 19 -6.09 -5.54 -31.58
C GLN A 19 -4.62 -5.61 -31.99
N PRO A 20 -4.29 -6.13 -33.19
CA PRO A 20 -2.91 -6.14 -33.69
C PRO A 20 -2.31 -4.73 -33.72
N LEU A 21 -1.01 -4.63 -33.41
CA LEU A 21 -0.26 -3.38 -33.49
C LEU A 21 -0.08 -2.96 -34.96
N SER A 22 -0.25 -1.66 -35.24
CA SER A 22 0.19 -1.08 -36.51
C SER A 22 1.72 -0.99 -36.56
N GLU A 23 2.27 -0.77 -37.74
CA GLU A 23 3.71 -0.53 -37.93
C GLU A 23 4.17 0.69 -37.12
N GLU A 24 3.46 1.82 -37.24
CA GLU A 24 3.74 3.04 -36.46
C GLU A 24 3.69 2.80 -34.95
N ALA A 25 2.70 2.05 -34.45
CA ALA A 25 2.60 1.72 -33.03
C ALA A 25 3.77 0.83 -32.58
N THR A 26 4.20 -0.10 -33.44
CA THR A 26 5.34 -0.97 -33.18
C THR A 26 6.63 -0.17 -33.10
N GLU A 27 6.87 0.76 -34.03
CA GLU A 27 8.04 1.66 -34.01
C GLU A 27 8.08 2.53 -32.74
N LYS A 28 6.94 3.11 -32.36
CA LYS A 28 6.81 3.90 -31.13
C LYS A 28 7.10 3.06 -29.87
N LEU A 29 6.63 1.81 -29.83
CA LEU A 29 6.91 0.89 -28.71
C LEU A 29 8.38 0.48 -28.67
N VAL A 30 9.00 0.20 -29.82
CA VAL A 30 10.44 -0.07 -29.91
C VAL A 30 11.23 1.10 -29.34
N TRP A 31 10.88 2.34 -29.71
CA TRP A 31 11.51 3.55 -29.15
C TRP A 31 11.28 3.65 -27.64
N LEU A 32 10.03 3.48 -27.17
CA LEU A 32 9.67 3.56 -25.75
C LEU A 32 10.46 2.57 -24.90
N PHE A 33 10.70 1.36 -25.42
CA PHE A 33 11.45 0.32 -24.73
C PHE A 33 12.98 0.46 -24.89
N GLY A 34 13.48 1.60 -25.37
CA GLY A 34 14.91 1.85 -25.50
C GLY A 34 15.53 1.16 -26.72
N ASN A 35 14.84 1.21 -27.86
CA ASN A 35 15.19 0.56 -29.12
C ASN A 35 15.24 -0.98 -29.05
N GLN A 36 14.44 -1.56 -28.16
CA GLN A 36 14.32 -3.00 -28.02
C GLN A 36 13.40 -3.57 -29.10
N PRO A 37 13.82 -4.61 -29.83
CA PRO A 37 13.09 -5.09 -31.00
C PRO A 37 11.80 -5.82 -30.60
N SER A 38 10.81 -5.79 -31.49
CA SER A 38 9.70 -6.74 -31.45
C SER A 38 10.21 -8.12 -31.85
N LEU A 39 9.88 -9.15 -31.07
CA LEU A 39 10.38 -10.51 -31.30
C LEU A 39 9.55 -11.27 -32.34
N GLY A 40 8.32 -10.84 -32.62
CA GLY A 40 7.44 -11.48 -33.61
C GLY A 40 7.07 -12.94 -33.31
N ARG A 41 7.23 -13.39 -32.05
CA ARG A 41 6.94 -14.77 -31.62
C ARG A 41 5.66 -14.82 -30.78
N ALA A 42 4.93 -15.92 -30.88
CA ALA A 42 3.74 -16.17 -30.06
C ALA A 42 4.08 -16.62 -28.63
N SER A 43 5.26 -17.20 -28.42
CA SER A 43 5.81 -17.58 -27.12
C SER A 43 7.33 -17.39 -27.08
N ILE A 44 7.87 -17.28 -25.87
CA ILE A 44 9.31 -17.24 -25.57
C ILE A 44 9.62 -18.40 -24.61
N ASP A 45 10.28 -19.43 -25.13
CA ASP A 45 10.61 -20.65 -24.39
C ASP A 45 11.94 -20.48 -23.62
N ALA A 46 11.88 -19.73 -22.52
CA ALA A 46 12.97 -19.51 -21.59
C ALA A 46 12.43 -19.21 -20.18
N PHE A 47 13.32 -19.23 -19.19
CA PHE A 47 12.94 -18.95 -17.80
C PHE A 47 12.93 -17.45 -17.52
N PHE A 48 11.87 -16.98 -16.87
CA PHE A 48 11.71 -15.58 -16.49
C PHE A 48 11.20 -15.43 -15.07
N ILE A 49 11.49 -14.28 -14.46
CA ILE A 49 10.89 -13.81 -13.22
C ILE A 49 10.07 -12.56 -13.55
N GLY A 50 8.81 -12.54 -13.13
CA GLY A 50 7.92 -11.41 -13.36
C GLY A 50 6.69 -11.44 -12.46
N PRO A 51 5.83 -10.42 -12.56
CA PRO A 51 4.65 -10.30 -11.72
C PRO A 51 3.61 -11.36 -12.06
N ARG A 52 2.76 -11.71 -11.09
CA ARG A 52 1.66 -12.66 -11.28
C ARG A 52 0.61 -12.08 -12.23
N ALA A 53 -0.10 -12.94 -12.96
CA ALA A 53 -1.20 -12.54 -13.83
C ALA A 53 -2.26 -11.69 -13.12
N ALA A 54 -2.55 -12.02 -11.85
CA ALA A 54 -3.55 -11.33 -11.02
C ALA A 54 -3.08 -9.98 -10.44
N MET A 55 -1.80 -9.66 -10.51
CA MET A 55 -1.26 -8.38 -10.02
C MET A 55 -1.00 -7.45 -11.19
N ILE A 56 -1.13 -6.14 -11.02
CA ILE A 56 -0.68 -5.14 -12.00
C ILE A 56 0.37 -4.29 -11.30
N THR A 57 1.60 -4.25 -11.82
CA THR A 57 2.66 -3.47 -11.18
C THR A 57 2.44 -1.96 -11.35
N PRO A 58 2.95 -1.11 -10.44
CA PRO A 58 2.95 0.34 -10.64
C PRO A 58 3.66 0.75 -11.94
N TRP A 59 4.73 0.03 -12.30
CA TRP A 59 5.41 0.19 -13.58
C TRP A 59 4.47 -0.06 -14.76
N SER A 60 3.65 -1.12 -14.70
CA SER A 60 2.66 -1.45 -15.73
C SER A 60 1.65 -0.34 -15.97
N THR A 61 1.13 0.25 -14.88
CA THR A 61 0.20 1.39 -14.94
C THR A 61 0.83 2.56 -15.66
N ASN A 62 2.03 2.98 -15.22
CA ASN A 62 2.74 4.12 -15.81
C ASN A 62 3.12 3.87 -17.28
N ALA A 63 3.66 2.69 -17.60
CA ALA A 63 4.02 2.32 -18.97
C ALA A 63 2.79 2.35 -19.88
N THR A 64 1.67 1.80 -19.42
CA THR A 64 0.41 1.81 -20.17
C THR A 64 -0.11 3.23 -20.37
N GLU A 65 -0.07 4.09 -19.35
CA GLU A 65 -0.47 5.50 -19.46
C GLU A 65 0.42 6.30 -20.44
N ILE A 66 1.74 6.09 -20.40
CA ILE A 66 2.68 6.71 -21.34
C ILE A 66 2.29 6.37 -22.78
N THR A 67 1.91 5.13 -23.08
CA THR A 67 1.48 4.76 -24.44
C THR A 67 0.24 5.52 -24.91
N GLN A 68 -0.68 5.88 -24.00
CA GLN A 68 -1.85 6.68 -24.33
C GLN A 68 -1.45 8.11 -24.70
N ASN A 69 -0.51 8.70 -23.97
CA ASN A 69 0.05 10.03 -24.27
C ASN A 69 0.83 10.05 -25.59
N MET A 70 1.41 8.90 -25.99
CA MET A 70 2.05 8.72 -27.30
C MET A 70 1.07 8.48 -28.47
N GLY A 71 -0.24 8.48 -28.19
CA GLY A 71 -1.29 8.22 -29.18
C GLY A 71 -1.40 6.75 -29.59
N ILE A 72 -0.84 5.81 -28.81
CA ILE A 72 -0.95 4.38 -29.06
C ILE A 72 -2.21 3.86 -28.35
N SER A 73 -3.24 3.55 -29.13
CA SER A 73 -4.53 3.07 -28.59
C SER A 73 -4.58 1.55 -28.51
N GLY A 74 -5.42 1.03 -27.60
CA GLY A 74 -5.71 -0.40 -27.52
C GLY A 74 -4.71 -1.25 -26.73
N ILE A 75 -3.71 -0.62 -26.08
CA ILE A 75 -2.87 -1.25 -25.06
C ILE A 75 -3.73 -1.51 -23.81
N ILE A 76 -3.71 -2.75 -23.32
CA ILE A 76 -4.42 -3.19 -22.12
C ILE A 76 -3.48 -3.21 -20.92
N ARG A 77 -2.28 -3.77 -21.13
CA ARG A 77 -1.31 -4.02 -20.07
C ARG A 77 0.09 -4.15 -20.67
N ILE A 78 1.10 -3.63 -19.98
CA ILE A 78 2.51 -3.85 -20.30
C ILE A 78 3.20 -4.35 -19.03
N GLU A 79 3.97 -5.44 -19.09
CA GLU A 79 4.80 -5.86 -17.94
C GLU A 79 6.22 -6.20 -18.36
N GLU A 80 7.14 -6.09 -17.39
CA GLU A 80 8.52 -6.53 -17.52
C GLU A 80 8.71 -7.94 -16.95
N PHE A 81 9.54 -8.73 -17.64
CA PHE A 81 9.97 -10.06 -17.23
C PHE A 81 11.49 -10.12 -17.34
N GLN A 82 12.17 -10.40 -16.23
CA GLN A 82 13.62 -10.53 -16.18
C GLN A 82 14.03 -11.96 -16.54
N ALA A 83 15.04 -12.12 -17.37
CA ALA A 83 15.59 -13.42 -17.69
C ALA A 83 16.15 -14.11 -16.43
N SER A 84 15.95 -15.42 -16.34
CA SER A 84 16.34 -16.22 -15.19
C SER A 84 16.84 -17.60 -15.66
N THR A 85 17.28 -18.45 -14.73
CA THR A 85 17.67 -19.84 -15.00
C THR A 85 16.69 -20.80 -14.31
N GLN A 86 16.77 -22.11 -14.59
CA GLN A 86 15.89 -23.11 -13.96
C GLN A 86 16.10 -23.20 -12.44
N GLU A 87 17.32 -22.96 -11.96
CA GLU A 87 17.73 -23.10 -10.56
C GLU A 87 17.60 -21.80 -9.75
N ASP A 88 17.41 -20.66 -10.42
CA ASP A 88 17.31 -19.37 -9.75
C ASP A 88 16.10 -19.30 -8.80
N GLN A 89 16.37 -18.87 -7.57
CA GLN A 89 15.40 -18.69 -6.49
C GLN A 89 15.45 -17.26 -5.92
N LYS A 90 16.25 -16.36 -6.51
CA LYS A 90 16.47 -15.01 -5.99
C LYS A 90 15.41 -14.04 -6.49
N PHE A 91 14.21 -14.12 -5.94
CA PHE A 91 13.16 -13.11 -6.11
C PHE A 91 12.28 -13.05 -4.88
N ASP A 92 11.50 -11.98 -4.74
CA ASP A 92 10.49 -11.88 -3.69
C ASP A 92 9.22 -12.64 -4.13
N PRO A 93 8.86 -13.77 -3.49
CA PRO A 93 7.70 -14.56 -3.90
C PRO A 93 6.37 -13.86 -3.63
N MET A 94 6.35 -12.78 -2.83
CA MET A 94 5.16 -11.95 -2.64
C MET A 94 4.88 -11.06 -3.85
N LEU A 95 5.91 -10.67 -4.60
CA LEU A 95 5.80 -9.73 -5.72
C LEU A 95 5.86 -10.41 -7.08
N SER A 96 6.68 -11.46 -7.19
CA SER A 96 7.00 -12.10 -8.45
C SER A 96 6.83 -13.61 -8.37
N GLN A 97 6.76 -14.24 -9.55
CA GLN A 97 6.83 -15.68 -9.71
C GLN A 97 7.75 -16.04 -10.87
N LYS A 98 8.12 -17.31 -10.91
CA LYS A 98 8.93 -17.88 -11.97
C LYS A 98 8.05 -18.44 -13.09
N TYR A 99 8.47 -18.19 -14.31
CA TYR A 99 7.85 -18.65 -15.54
C TYR A 99 8.83 -19.54 -16.31
N ASN A 100 8.36 -20.68 -16.81
CA ASN A 100 9.17 -21.56 -17.66
C ASN A 100 9.12 -21.17 -19.15
N ALA A 101 8.14 -20.35 -19.50
CA ALA A 101 7.96 -19.72 -20.81
C ALA A 101 7.02 -18.52 -20.66
N LEU A 102 7.09 -17.58 -21.60
CA LEU A 102 6.10 -16.53 -21.77
C LEU A 102 5.21 -16.87 -22.97
N THR A 103 3.91 -16.92 -22.77
CA THR A 103 2.90 -17.38 -23.73
C THR A 103 1.77 -16.36 -23.87
N GLN A 104 0.80 -16.61 -24.76
CA GLN A 104 -0.32 -15.69 -25.01
C GLN A 104 -1.33 -15.58 -23.84
N ASP A 105 -1.22 -16.45 -22.83
CA ASP A 105 -2.08 -16.53 -21.65
C ASP A 105 -1.41 -16.07 -20.35
N ILE A 106 -0.21 -15.48 -20.39
CA ILE A 106 0.53 -15.03 -19.18
C ILE A 106 -0.21 -14.02 -18.31
N PHE A 107 -1.20 -13.31 -18.85
CA PHE A 107 -2.08 -12.39 -18.12
C PHE A 107 -3.50 -12.91 -17.96
N LYS A 108 -3.77 -14.16 -18.35
CA LYS A 108 -5.10 -14.75 -18.23
C LYS A 108 -5.36 -15.07 -16.76
N VAL A 109 -6.43 -14.50 -16.21
CA VAL A 109 -7.00 -14.88 -14.91
C VAL A 109 -8.32 -15.59 -15.18
N ASP A 110 -8.33 -16.91 -15.09
CA ASP A 110 -9.51 -17.75 -15.39
C ASP A 110 -10.40 -17.89 -14.15
N LEU A 111 -10.90 -16.75 -13.66
CA LEU A 111 -11.82 -16.67 -12.53
C LEU A 111 -13.09 -15.96 -12.97
N ARG A 112 -14.24 -16.55 -12.63
CA ARG A 112 -15.54 -15.89 -12.79
C ARG A 112 -15.83 -15.13 -11.49
N PRO A 113 -16.29 -13.87 -11.56
CA PRO A 113 -16.76 -13.17 -10.36
C PRO A 113 -17.79 -14.03 -9.63
N GLU A 114 -17.55 -14.29 -8.35
CA GLU A 114 -18.48 -15.01 -7.49
C GLU A 114 -19.71 -14.14 -7.21
N GLY A 115 -20.87 -14.79 -7.06
CA GLY A 115 -22.06 -14.10 -6.58
C GLY A 115 -21.97 -13.79 -5.09
N VAL A 116 -22.76 -12.81 -4.63
CA VAL A 116 -22.89 -12.48 -3.20
C VAL A 116 -23.38 -13.72 -2.45
N LYS A 117 -22.72 -14.04 -1.33
CA LYS A 117 -23.06 -15.19 -0.48
C LYS A 117 -23.89 -14.75 0.71
N ASP A 118 -24.98 -15.46 0.97
CA ASP A 118 -25.78 -15.33 2.19
C ASP A 118 -25.15 -16.18 3.31
N ILE A 119 -24.87 -15.55 4.46
CA ILE A 119 -24.21 -16.17 5.60
C ILE A 119 -25.26 -16.58 6.64
N THR A 120 -25.50 -17.89 6.76
CA THR A 120 -26.42 -18.47 7.74
C THR A 120 -25.74 -18.92 9.03
N ASP A 121 -24.41 -19.05 9.01
CA ASP A 121 -23.59 -19.41 10.17
C ASP A 121 -22.40 -18.45 10.25
N ILE A 122 -22.52 -17.45 11.13
CA ILE A 122 -21.51 -16.39 11.29
C ILE A 122 -20.25 -16.93 11.96
N ALA A 123 -20.37 -17.88 12.89
CA ALA A 123 -19.22 -18.47 13.57
C ALA A 123 -18.36 -19.29 12.60
N ALA A 124 -18.97 -20.10 11.74
CA ALA A 124 -18.26 -20.85 10.71
C ALA A 124 -17.58 -19.92 9.70
N TYR A 125 -18.30 -18.88 9.24
CA TYR A 125 -17.74 -17.89 8.31
C TYR A 125 -16.58 -17.09 8.92
N ASN A 126 -16.67 -16.72 10.21
CA ASN A 126 -15.59 -16.07 10.96
C ASN A 126 -14.30 -16.89 10.94
N VAL A 127 -14.38 -18.20 11.15
CA VAL A 127 -13.22 -19.10 11.12
C VAL A 127 -12.70 -19.28 9.69
N GLN A 128 -13.60 -19.49 8.72
CA GLN A 128 -13.23 -19.71 7.32
C GLN A 128 -12.45 -18.53 6.73
N GLU A 129 -12.95 -17.31 6.92
CA GLU A 129 -12.36 -16.10 6.34
C GLU A 129 -11.35 -15.41 7.27
N GLY A 130 -11.16 -15.93 8.49
CA GLY A 130 -10.21 -15.38 9.47
C GLY A 130 -10.59 -13.97 9.94
N LEU A 131 -11.87 -13.72 10.23
CA LEU A 131 -12.38 -12.38 10.56
C LEU A 131 -12.01 -11.91 11.98
N ALA A 132 -11.53 -12.83 12.82
CA ALA A 132 -11.12 -12.58 14.20
C ALA A 132 -12.20 -11.92 15.08
N LEU A 133 -13.48 -12.21 14.80
CA LEU A 133 -14.60 -11.80 15.65
C LEU A 133 -14.60 -12.61 16.95
N ASN A 134 -14.90 -11.93 18.06
CA ASN A 134 -15.15 -12.62 19.33
C ASN A 134 -16.61 -13.10 19.46
N ASP A 135 -16.90 -13.88 20.51
CA ASP A 135 -18.22 -14.48 20.72
C ASP A 135 -19.34 -13.44 20.86
N GLU A 136 -19.07 -12.26 21.43
CA GLU A 136 -20.05 -11.18 21.56
C GLU A 136 -20.36 -10.53 20.21
N GLU A 137 -19.34 -10.34 19.37
CA GLU A 137 -19.47 -9.79 18.01
C GLU A 137 -20.21 -10.76 17.08
N VAL A 138 -19.95 -12.06 17.19
CA VAL A 138 -20.72 -13.11 16.49
C VAL A 138 -22.18 -13.06 16.92
N SER A 139 -22.44 -13.08 18.24
CA SER A 139 -23.80 -13.02 18.79
C SER A 139 -24.55 -11.75 18.36
N TYR A 140 -23.85 -10.62 18.28
CA TYR A 140 -24.42 -9.36 17.80
C TYR A 140 -24.88 -9.45 16.33
N LEU A 141 -24.05 -10.04 15.46
CA LEU A 141 -24.37 -10.19 14.04
C LEU A 141 -25.52 -11.20 13.82
N GLU A 142 -25.59 -12.26 14.62
CA GLU A 142 -26.71 -13.22 14.58
C GLU A 142 -28.03 -12.53 14.93
N GLN A 143 -28.06 -11.77 16.03
CA GLN A 143 -29.24 -10.97 16.42
C GLN A 143 -29.61 -9.93 15.36
N LEU A 144 -28.62 -9.33 14.70
CA LEU A 144 -28.86 -8.39 13.61
C LEU A 144 -29.53 -9.08 12.41
N SER A 145 -29.07 -10.28 12.04
CA SER A 145 -29.67 -11.09 10.98
C SER A 145 -31.13 -11.42 11.29
N GLU A 146 -31.42 -11.88 12.52
CA GLU A 146 -32.78 -12.17 12.97
C GLU A 146 -33.69 -10.93 12.90
N LYS A 147 -33.20 -9.78 13.37
CA LYS A 147 -33.93 -8.51 13.34
C LYS A 147 -34.26 -8.06 11.91
N LEU A 148 -33.35 -8.28 10.96
CA LEU A 148 -33.55 -7.94 9.56
C LEU A 148 -34.45 -8.94 8.83
N GLY A 149 -34.70 -10.12 9.41
CA GLY A 149 -35.48 -11.19 8.79
C GLY A 149 -34.80 -11.80 7.57
N ARG A 150 -33.47 -11.67 7.45
CA ARG A 150 -32.66 -12.27 6.38
C ARG A 150 -31.24 -12.58 6.86
N PRO A 151 -30.55 -13.56 6.23
CA PRO A 151 -29.11 -13.72 6.37
C PRO A 151 -28.36 -12.41 6.05
N LEU A 152 -27.22 -12.21 6.70
CA LEU A 152 -26.27 -11.17 6.32
C LEU A 152 -25.46 -11.63 5.11
N THR A 153 -25.02 -10.71 4.28
CA THR A 153 -24.14 -11.05 3.16
C THR A 153 -22.69 -11.21 3.62
N ASP A 154 -21.89 -11.94 2.85
CA ASP A 154 -20.43 -12.03 3.01
C ASP A 154 -19.77 -10.67 3.25
N SER A 155 -20.17 -9.68 2.46
CA SER A 155 -19.66 -8.32 2.44
C SER A 155 -20.08 -7.52 3.67
N GLU A 156 -21.30 -7.73 4.18
CA GLU A 156 -21.78 -7.11 5.43
C GLU A 156 -20.98 -7.64 6.64
N VAL A 157 -20.79 -8.95 6.72
CA VAL A 157 -20.05 -9.59 7.81
C VAL A 157 -18.56 -9.25 7.75
N PHE A 158 -17.96 -9.29 6.56
CA PHE A 158 -16.56 -8.92 6.36
C PHE A 158 -16.35 -7.42 6.63
N GLY A 159 -17.24 -6.55 6.14
CA GLY A 159 -17.17 -5.12 6.42
C GLY A 159 -17.26 -4.81 7.91
N PHE A 160 -18.14 -5.49 8.64
CA PHE A 160 -18.26 -5.37 10.09
C PHE A 160 -16.96 -5.74 10.82
N SER A 161 -16.28 -6.81 10.40
CA SER A 161 -15.02 -7.23 11.05
C SER A 161 -13.90 -6.21 10.88
N GLN A 162 -13.81 -5.57 9.70
CA GLN A 162 -12.79 -4.55 9.45
C GLN A 162 -13.01 -3.31 10.33
N VAL A 163 -14.25 -2.80 10.39
CA VAL A 163 -14.55 -1.57 11.16
C VAL A 163 -14.52 -1.78 12.67
N ASN A 164 -14.73 -3.01 13.15
CA ASN A 164 -14.66 -3.36 14.57
C ASN A 164 -13.33 -4.00 14.99
N SER A 165 -12.35 -4.10 14.10
CA SER A 165 -11.00 -4.51 14.46
C SER A 165 -10.38 -3.58 15.51
N GLU A 166 -9.39 -4.08 16.27
CA GLU A 166 -8.69 -3.25 17.25
C GLU A 166 -8.01 -2.04 16.60
N HIS A 167 -7.42 -2.25 15.40
CA HIS A 167 -6.76 -1.20 14.64
C HIS A 167 -7.70 -0.04 14.28
N CYS A 168 -8.95 -0.34 13.91
CA CYS A 168 -9.92 0.70 13.55
C CYS A 168 -10.61 1.32 14.77
N ARG A 169 -11.04 0.49 15.72
CA ARG A 169 -11.89 0.93 16.83
C ARG A 169 -11.11 1.44 18.05
N HIS A 170 -9.82 1.12 18.13
CA HIS A 170 -8.95 1.49 19.26
C HIS A 170 -9.59 1.10 20.60
N LYS A 171 -10.04 -0.16 20.74
CA LYS A 171 -10.80 -0.62 21.91
C LYS A 171 -9.92 -0.54 23.16
N ILE A 172 -8.62 -0.83 23.06
CA ILE A 172 -7.68 -0.71 24.18
C ILE A 172 -7.58 0.74 24.67
N PHE A 173 -7.46 1.70 23.76
CA PHE A 173 -7.32 3.12 24.14
C PHE A 173 -8.58 3.72 24.77
N ASN A 174 -9.75 3.18 24.43
CA ASN A 174 -11.04 3.60 24.98
C ASN A 174 -11.53 2.73 26.14
N GLY A 175 -10.87 1.61 26.41
CA GLY A 175 -11.27 0.64 27.42
C GLY A 175 -11.09 1.11 28.85
N THR A 176 -11.67 0.33 29.76
CA THR A 176 -11.57 0.49 31.21
C THR A 176 -10.37 -0.29 31.73
N PHE A 177 -9.54 0.35 32.56
CA PHE A 177 -8.33 -0.27 33.11
C PHE A 177 -8.51 -0.58 34.59
N VAL A 178 -8.17 -1.81 34.98
CA VAL A 178 -8.06 -2.22 36.39
C VAL A 178 -6.61 -2.57 36.66
N ILE A 179 -5.93 -1.78 37.49
CA ILE A 179 -4.51 -1.98 37.85
C ILE A 179 -4.45 -2.24 39.34
N ASP A 180 -3.84 -3.38 39.71
CA ASP A 180 -3.75 -3.87 41.09
C ASP A 180 -5.12 -3.95 41.79
N GLY A 181 -6.13 -4.46 41.06
CA GLY A 181 -7.50 -4.60 41.55
C GLY A 181 -8.29 -3.29 41.67
N LYS A 182 -7.73 -2.15 41.21
CA LYS A 182 -8.40 -0.84 41.27
C LYS A 182 -8.71 -0.32 39.87
N GLU A 183 -9.99 -0.11 39.61
CA GLU A 183 -10.47 0.56 38.39
C GLU A 183 -9.93 1.98 38.30
N LYS A 184 -9.52 2.39 37.10
CA LYS A 184 -9.01 3.72 36.80
C LYS A 184 -10.11 4.61 36.22
N PRO A 185 -10.19 5.88 36.63
CA PRO A 185 -11.29 6.78 36.25
C PRO A 185 -11.24 7.25 34.79
N SER A 186 -10.09 7.08 34.11
CA SER A 186 -9.87 7.57 32.75
C SER A 186 -9.30 6.46 31.88
N SER A 187 -9.76 6.40 30.62
CA SER A 187 -9.12 5.63 29.56
C SER A 187 -7.82 6.30 29.10
N LEU A 188 -6.98 5.57 28.38
CA LEU A 188 -5.74 6.12 27.81
C LEU A 188 -6.03 7.31 26.89
N PHE A 189 -7.06 7.22 26.06
CA PHE A 189 -7.43 8.32 25.17
C PHE A 189 -7.91 9.57 25.93
N LYS A 190 -8.66 9.41 27.03
CA LYS A 190 -9.03 10.53 27.90
C LYS A 190 -7.79 11.20 28.52
N LEU A 191 -6.79 10.43 28.93
CA LEU A 191 -5.53 10.97 29.45
C LEU A 191 -4.76 11.75 28.37
N ILE A 192 -4.77 11.29 27.12
CA ILE A 192 -4.20 12.04 25.99
C ILE A 192 -4.96 13.36 25.77
N ARG A 193 -6.30 13.33 25.70
CA ARG A 193 -7.11 14.54 25.49
C ARG A 193 -6.92 15.58 26.60
N LYS A 194 -6.75 15.12 27.84
CA LYS A 194 -6.47 15.99 28.99
C LYS A 194 -5.26 16.90 28.77
N THR A 195 -4.24 16.44 28.04
CA THR A 195 -3.06 17.26 27.72
C THR A 195 -3.41 18.51 26.89
N SER A 196 -4.27 18.36 25.88
CA SER A 196 -4.75 19.48 25.04
C SER A 196 -5.79 20.34 25.75
N GLU A 197 -6.55 19.77 26.69
CA GLU A 197 -7.51 20.52 27.52
C GLU A 197 -6.79 21.43 28.51
N GLU A 198 -5.73 20.93 29.16
CA GLU A 198 -4.94 21.71 30.11
C GLU A 198 -3.99 22.69 29.41
N ASN A 199 -3.47 22.33 28.24
CA ASN A 199 -2.47 23.12 27.50
C ASN A 199 -2.88 23.31 26.02
N PRO A 200 -3.94 24.09 25.74
CA PRO A 200 -4.45 24.25 24.38
C PRO A 200 -3.49 24.99 23.45
N ASN A 201 -2.61 25.85 24.00
CA ASN A 201 -1.57 26.57 23.26
C ASN A 201 -2.08 27.16 21.93
N THR A 202 -1.53 26.70 20.80
CA THR A 202 -1.87 27.13 19.44
C THR A 202 -2.70 26.11 18.67
N ILE A 203 -3.32 25.14 19.35
CA ILE A 203 -4.13 24.11 18.71
C ILE A 203 -5.33 24.76 18.02
N VAL A 204 -5.44 24.53 16.71
CA VAL A 204 -6.59 24.92 15.87
C VAL A 204 -7.60 23.77 15.82
N SER A 205 -7.13 22.53 15.66
CA SER A 205 -7.96 21.33 15.66
C SER A 205 -7.18 20.12 16.16
N ALA A 206 -7.81 19.30 17.00
CA ALA A 206 -7.29 18.01 17.46
C ALA A 206 -8.46 17.04 17.68
N TYR A 207 -8.25 15.76 17.39
CA TYR A 207 -9.20 14.66 17.62
C TYR A 207 -10.54 14.75 16.87
N LYS A 208 -10.60 15.54 15.80
CA LYS A 208 -11.82 15.77 15.00
C LYS A 208 -11.64 15.47 13.51
N ASP A 209 -10.42 15.11 13.12
CA ASP A 209 -10.00 14.89 11.74
C ASP A 209 -8.85 13.87 11.76
N ASN A 210 -8.42 13.42 10.57
CA ASN A 210 -7.31 12.49 10.41
C ASN A 210 -5.97 13.09 10.86
N VAL A 211 -5.87 14.42 10.95
CA VAL A 211 -4.66 15.15 11.35
C VAL A 211 -4.96 16.22 12.40
N ALA A 212 -3.93 16.59 13.17
CA ALA A 212 -4.01 17.73 14.06
C ALA A 212 -3.54 19.00 13.34
N PHE A 213 -4.09 20.15 13.72
CA PHE A 213 -3.74 21.46 13.18
C PHE A 213 -3.33 22.42 14.30
N VAL A 214 -2.22 23.13 14.09
CA VAL A 214 -1.73 24.17 14.99
C VAL A 214 -1.49 25.47 14.22
N LYS A 215 -1.61 26.62 14.90
CA LYS A 215 -1.37 27.93 14.29
C LYS A 215 0.09 28.01 13.81
N GLY A 216 0.26 28.34 12.53
CA GLY A 216 1.57 28.59 11.92
C GLY A 216 1.92 30.09 11.93
N PRO A 217 3.11 30.45 11.42
CA PRO A 217 3.50 31.83 11.21
C PRO A 217 2.76 32.46 10.01
N VAL A 218 2.86 33.78 9.88
CA VAL A 218 2.57 34.44 8.60
C VAL A 218 3.72 34.12 7.65
N VAL A 219 3.41 33.61 6.47
CA VAL A 219 4.38 33.24 5.42
C VAL A 219 4.08 33.98 4.14
N THR A 220 5.05 34.07 3.23
CA THR A 220 4.83 34.56 1.88
C THR A 220 4.39 33.41 0.99
N GLN A 221 3.18 33.48 0.44
CA GLN A 221 2.72 32.55 -0.58
C GLN A 221 3.21 33.03 -1.95
N PHE A 222 3.83 32.14 -2.72
CA PHE A 222 4.24 32.37 -4.10
C PHE A 222 3.43 31.47 -5.04
N ALA A 223 2.37 32.00 -5.64
CA ALA A 223 1.44 31.26 -6.47
C ALA A 223 0.76 32.18 -7.50
N PRO A 224 0.21 31.64 -8.60
CA PRO A 224 -0.72 32.41 -9.43
C PRO A 224 -2.03 32.67 -8.68
N LEU A 225 -2.81 33.67 -9.12
CA LEU A 225 -4.13 33.95 -8.56
C LEU A 225 -5.08 32.74 -8.71
N ARG A 226 -4.93 32.00 -9.80
CA ARG A 226 -5.69 30.79 -10.11
C ARG A 226 -4.75 29.71 -10.63
N ALA A 227 -4.74 28.54 -9.98
CA ALA A 227 -3.89 27.42 -10.37
C ALA A 227 -4.36 26.70 -11.65
N ASP A 228 -5.60 26.93 -12.09
CA ASP A 228 -6.20 26.27 -13.25
C ASP A 228 -6.03 27.03 -14.57
N LEU A 229 -5.46 28.24 -14.54
CA LEU A 229 -5.24 29.08 -15.71
C LEU A 229 -3.77 29.53 -15.79
N PRO A 230 -3.22 29.74 -17.00
CA PRO A 230 -1.91 30.37 -17.14
C PRO A 230 -1.96 31.81 -16.59
N ASP A 231 -1.10 32.09 -15.61
CA ASP A 231 -1.00 33.41 -14.99
C ASP A 231 0.41 33.63 -14.41
N PHE A 232 0.73 34.87 -14.05
CA PHE A 232 1.97 35.21 -13.36
C PHE A 232 1.91 34.78 -11.89
N TYR A 233 3.05 34.38 -11.33
CA TYR A 233 3.18 34.15 -9.89
C TYR A 233 3.34 35.47 -9.17
N THR A 234 2.62 35.64 -8.06
CA THR A 234 2.71 36.81 -7.16
C THR A 234 3.08 36.38 -5.75
N GLU A 235 3.60 37.33 -4.97
CA GLU A 235 3.91 37.15 -3.55
C GLU A 235 2.86 37.85 -2.70
N GLU A 236 2.22 37.11 -1.78
CA GLU A 236 1.25 37.67 -0.83
C GLU A 236 1.44 37.09 0.58
N PRO A 237 1.24 37.89 1.65
CA PRO A 237 1.28 37.38 3.01
C PRO A 237 0.06 36.48 3.31
N PHE A 238 0.31 35.33 3.91
CA PHE A 238 -0.68 34.30 4.21
C PHE A 238 -0.55 33.80 5.66
N GLU A 239 -1.67 33.76 6.41
CA GLU A 239 -1.70 33.15 7.74
C GLU A 239 -1.73 31.63 7.63
N SER A 240 -0.59 30.98 7.91
CA SER A 240 -0.49 29.53 7.76
C SER A 240 -1.03 28.75 8.96
N VAL A 241 -1.43 27.50 8.70
CA VAL A 241 -1.75 26.48 9.70
C VAL A 241 -0.89 25.27 9.38
N LEU A 242 -0.26 24.69 10.40
CA LEU A 242 0.58 23.51 10.25
C LEU A 242 -0.22 22.26 10.58
N SER A 243 -0.24 21.30 9.66
CA SER A 243 -0.77 19.95 9.91
C SER A 243 0.32 19.06 10.51
N LEU A 244 -0.07 18.25 11.50
CA LEU A 244 0.80 17.33 12.21
C LEU A 244 0.13 15.96 12.27
N LYS A 245 0.86 14.94 11.83
CA LYS A 245 0.41 13.55 11.81
C LYS A 245 1.63 12.62 11.80
N ALA A 246 1.43 11.46 12.40
CA ALA A 246 2.36 10.35 12.36
C ALA A 246 1.54 9.05 12.27
N GLU A 247 2.03 8.12 11.47
CA GLU A 247 1.48 6.77 11.35
C GLU A 247 2.58 5.73 11.46
N THR A 248 2.17 4.48 11.61
CA THR A 248 3.09 3.35 11.61
C THR A 248 2.54 2.26 10.70
N HIS A 249 3.40 1.55 9.96
CA HIS A 249 2.97 0.46 9.09
C HIS A 249 3.69 -0.88 9.39
N ASN A 250 3.75 -1.22 10.67
CA ASN A 250 4.67 -2.22 11.23
C ASN A 250 4.52 -3.62 10.61
N PHE A 251 3.29 -4.17 10.59
CA PHE A 251 3.08 -5.56 10.16
C PHE A 251 3.32 -5.74 8.65
N PRO A 252 2.76 -4.91 7.75
CA PRO A 252 3.07 -5.01 6.32
C PRO A 252 4.55 -4.82 6.01
N THR A 253 5.23 -3.86 6.66
CA THR A 253 6.68 -3.67 6.51
C THR A 253 7.49 -4.88 6.98
N THR A 254 6.97 -5.68 7.91
CA THR A 254 7.62 -6.93 8.32
C THR A 254 7.52 -8.00 7.24
N VAL A 255 6.39 -8.07 6.52
CA VAL A 255 6.12 -9.06 5.47
C VAL A 255 6.85 -8.70 4.18
N GLU A 256 6.64 -7.48 3.69
CA GLU A 256 7.26 -6.95 2.48
C GLU A 256 7.64 -5.48 2.76
N PRO A 257 8.93 -5.17 3.02
CA PRO A 257 9.29 -3.89 3.62
C PRO A 257 9.23 -2.71 2.66
N PHE A 258 9.45 -2.92 1.36
CA PHE A 258 9.48 -1.82 0.40
C PHE A 258 8.08 -1.21 0.25
N ASN A 259 7.09 -2.00 -0.16
CA ASN A 259 5.73 -1.51 -0.35
C ASN A 259 5.06 -1.24 0.99
N GLY A 260 5.39 -1.98 2.06
CA GLY A 260 4.91 -1.67 3.40
C GLY A 260 5.31 -0.27 3.86
N ALA A 261 6.56 0.15 3.63
CA ALA A 261 7.01 1.50 3.97
C ALA A 261 6.47 2.56 3.00
N ALA A 262 6.48 2.29 1.69
CA ALA A 262 5.97 3.20 0.66
C ALA A 262 4.48 3.54 0.90
N THR A 263 3.65 2.52 1.14
CA THR A 263 2.23 2.72 1.44
C THR A 263 1.98 3.33 2.81
N GLY A 264 2.90 3.14 3.77
CA GLY A 264 2.87 3.83 5.07
C GLY A 264 3.10 5.34 4.91
N SER A 265 4.15 5.73 4.17
CA SER A 265 4.37 7.13 3.79
C SER A 265 3.19 7.69 3.01
N GLY A 266 2.69 6.95 2.01
CA GLY A 266 1.56 7.39 1.20
C GLY A 266 0.25 7.53 1.96
N GLY A 267 -0.03 6.66 2.94
CA GLY A 267 -1.18 6.78 3.83
C GLY A 267 -1.12 8.06 4.65
N GLU A 268 0.02 8.32 5.28
CA GLU A 268 0.25 9.51 6.10
C GLU A 268 0.14 10.81 5.27
N ILE A 269 0.72 10.82 4.07
CA ILE A 269 0.62 11.94 3.12
C ILE A 269 -0.84 12.19 2.71
N ARG A 270 -1.60 11.13 2.41
CA ARG A 270 -3.03 11.26 2.05
C ARG A 270 -3.87 11.80 3.20
N ASP A 271 -3.60 11.36 4.43
CA ASP A 271 -4.27 11.89 5.61
C ASP A 271 -4.07 13.39 5.77
N ARG A 272 -2.85 13.88 5.50
CA ARG A 272 -2.58 15.32 5.46
C ARG A 272 -3.34 16.01 4.32
N LEU A 273 -3.26 15.49 3.10
CA LEU A 273 -3.96 16.06 1.95
C LEU A 273 -5.48 16.14 2.18
N ALA A 274 -6.06 15.15 2.85
CA ALA A 274 -7.48 15.06 3.15
C ALA A 274 -7.93 15.87 4.39
N GLY A 275 -7.00 16.36 5.22
CA GLY A 275 -7.32 17.12 6.41
C GLY A 275 -7.94 18.49 6.10
N GLY A 276 -8.99 18.85 6.83
CA GLY A 276 -9.68 20.13 6.68
C GLY A 276 -10.36 20.28 5.31
N LYS A 277 -9.96 21.31 4.54
CA LYS A 277 -10.44 21.55 3.16
C LYS A 277 -9.36 21.23 2.11
N GLY A 278 -8.30 20.56 2.53
CA GLY A 278 -7.06 20.42 1.76
C GLY A 278 -5.88 21.03 2.52
N SER A 279 -4.78 20.31 2.58
CA SER A 279 -3.50 20.81 3.05
C SER A 279 -2.37 20.38 2.13
N LEU A 280 -1.23 21.06 2.16
CA LEU A 280 -0.05 20.71 1.37
C LEU A 280 1.01 20.09 2.28
N PRO A 281 1.39 18.81 2.09
CA PRO A 281 2.50 18.20 2.81
C PRO A 281 3.80 18.96 2.54
N LEU A 282 4.50 19.37 3.61
CA LEU A 282 5.74 20.15 3.51
C LEU A 282 6.99 19.29 3.76
N ALA A 283 6.97 18.49 4.83
CA ALA A 283 8.10 17.66 5.24
C ALA A 283 7.62 16.36 5.88
N GLY A 284 8.34 15.27 5.59
CA GLY A 284 8.13 13.95 6.18
C GLY A 284 9.31 13.53 7.05
N THR A 285 9.08 12.59 7.96
CA THR A 285 10.16 11.93 8.71
C THR A 285 9.81 10.45 8.84
N ALA A 286 10.74 9.58 8.48
CA ALA A 286 10.62 8.15 8.67
C ALA A 286 11.52 7.70 9.83
N VAL A 287 10.99 6.82 10.70
CA VAL A 287 11.72 6.28 11.84
C VAL A 287 11.60 4.76 11.80
N TYR A 288 12.74 4.07 11.87
CA TYR A 288 12.80 2.61 11.87
C TYR A 288 13.35 2.10 13.19
N MET A 289 12.70 1.06 13.72
CA MET A 289 13.16 0.34 14.91
C MET A 289 13.12 -1.15 14.62
N THR A 290 14.28 -1.80 14.54
CA THR A 290 14.42 -3.22 14.25
C THR A 290 15.30 -3.92 15.29
N SER A 291 15.33 -5.25 15.26
CA SER A 291 16.35 -6.01 16.00
C SER A 291 17.74 -5.80 15.38
N TYR A 292 18.79 -6.35 15.99
CA TYR A 292 20.16 -6.19 15.47
C TYR A 292 20.28 -6.72 14.03
N PRO A 293 20.81 -5.92 13.08
CA PRO A 293 21.00 -6.35 11.69
C PRO A 293 22.21 -7.26 11.49
N ARG A 294 23.08 -7.39 12.51
CA ARG A 294 24.23 -8.32 12.54
C ARG A 294 25.18 -8.19 11.34
N LEU A 295 25.48 -6.95 10.96
CA LEU A 295 26.34 -6.61 9.82
C LEU A 295 27.80 -7.03 9.98
N ALA A 296 28.29 -7.15 11.22
CA ALA A 296 29.68 -7.45 11.52
C ALA A 296 29.77 -8.44 12.69
N LYS A 297 30.69 -9.40 12.61
CA LYS A 297 30.79 -10.52 13.56
C LYS A 297 31.41 -10.14 14.91
N ASP A 298 32.03 -8.97 15.01
CA ASP A 298 32.81 -8.50 16.15
C ASP A 298 32.00 -7.61 17.13
N ARG A 299 30.70 -7.41 16.88
CA ARG A 299 29.81 -6.63 17.74
C ARG A 299 29.34 -7.44 18.94
N SER A 300 30.13 -7.41 20.01
CA SER A 300 29.88 -8.20 21.22
C SER A 300 28.50 -7.98 21.86
N TRP A 301 27.93 -6.77 21.75
CA TRP A 301 26.59 -6.46 22.28
C TRP A 301 25.45 -7.19 21.55
N GLU A 302 25.66 -7.61 20.29
CA GLU A 302 24.66 -8.38 19.54
C GLU A 302 24.53 -9.83 20.04
N ASN A 303 25.45 -10.29 20.90
CA ASN A 303 25.42 -11.63 21.51
C ASN A 303 24.52 -11.70 22.75
N GLY A 304 23.99 -10.57 23.24
CA GLY A 304 23.07 -10.51 24.38
C GLY A 304 21.69 -11.13 24.11
N MET A 305 21.36 -11.40 22.84
CA MET A 305 20.13 -12.08 22.43
C MET A 305 20.46 -13.04 21.28
N LYS A 306 19.92 -14.26 21.32
CA LYS A 306 20.03 -15.22 20.20
C LYS A 306 19.25 -14.68 18.99
N GLU A 307 19.82 -14.82 17.79
CA GLU A 307 19.10 -14.51 16.56
C GLU A 307 17.84 -15.37 16.43
N ARG A 308 16.75 -14.73 16.00
CA ARG A 308 15.46 -15.39 15.75
C ARG A 308 15.45 -15.93 14.34
N GLU A 309 14.76 -17.05 14.14
CA GLU A 309 14.39 -17.49 12.80
C GLU A 309 13.30 -16.55 12.27
N TRP A 310 13.68 -15.69 11.34
CA TRP A 310 12.77 -14.70 10.76
C TRP A 310 11.82 -15.37 9.78
N LEU A 311 10.51 -15.25 10.03
CA LEU A 311 9.48 -15.82 9.17
C LEU A 311 9.39 -15.11 7.80
N TYR A 312 9.60 -13.79 7.78
CA TYR A 312 9.42 -12.96 6.59
C TYR A 312 10.73 -12.31 6.14
N GLN A 313 11.19 -11.28 6.84
CA GLN A 313 12.33 -10.46 6.44
C GLN A 313 13.28 -10.28 7.62
N THR A 314 14.57 -10.21 7.32
CA THR A 314 15.58 -9.93 8.36
C THR A 314 15.55 -8.46 8.77
N PRO A 315 16.09 -8.08 9.94
CA PRO A 315 16.20 -6.67 10.34
C PRO A 315 16.99 -5.83 9.34
N LEU A 316 17.98 -6.44 8.67
CA LEU A 316 18.75 -5.81 7.62
C LEU A 316 17.89 -5.53 6.38
N ASP A 317 17.12 -6.51 5.92
CA ASP A 317 16.21 -6.35 4.78
C ASP A 317 15.18 -5.26 5.07
N ILE A 318 14.62 -5.22 6.28
CA ILE A 318 13.68 -4.17 6.69
C ILE A 318 14.36 -2.81 6.58
N LEU A 319 15.54 -2.62 7.18
CA LEU A 319 16.23 -1.32 7.15
C LEU A 319 16.52 -0.85 5.72
N ILE A 320 16.96 -1.74 4.84
CA ILE A 320 17.29 -1.39 3.45
C ILE A 320 16.01 -1.14 2.63
N LYS A 321 15.14 -2.14 2.55
CA LYS A 321 13.98 -2.11 1.66
C LYS A 321 12.95 -1.08 2.12
N ALA A 322 12.69 -0.95 3.43
CA ALA A 322 11.76 0.05 3.94
C ALA A 322 12.26 1.48 3.72
N SER A 323 13.57 1.73 3.93
CA SER A 323 14.15 3.04 3.63
C SER A 323 13.99 3.40 2.15
N ASN A 324 14.28 2.46 1.26
CA ASN A 324 14.09 2.66 -0.18
C ASN A 324 12.63 2.94 -0.52
N GLY A 325 11.68 2.16 0.04
CA GLY A 325 10.25 2.35 -0.23
C GLY A 325 9.71 3.68 0.28
N ALA A 326 10.10 4.10 1.49
CA ALA A 326 9.68 5.38 2.03
C ALA A 326 10.24 6.57 1.23
N SER A 327 11.48 6.49 0.76
CA SER A 327 12.11 7.53 -0.07
C SER A 327 11.67 7.49 -1.54
N ASP A 328 11.21 6.35 -2.05
CA ASP A 328 10.62 6.26 -3.39
C ASP A 328 9.26 6.97 -3.44
N PHE A 329 8.48 6.87 -2.35
CA PHE A 329 7.17 7.50 -2.27
C PHE A 329 7.20 8.98 -1.83
N GLY A 330 7.98 9.30 -0.78
CA GLY A 330 7.99 10.60 -0.12
C GLY A 330 8.97 11.59 -0.72
#